data_AF-A0A3M1CG65-F1
#
_entry.id   AF-A0A3M1CG65-F1
#
_cell.length_a   1.000
_cell.length_b   1.000
_cell.length_c   1.000
_cell.angle_alpha   90.00
_cell.angle_beta   90.00
_cell.angle_gamma   90.00
#
_symmetry.space_group_name_H-M   'P 1'
#
loop_
_entity.id
_entity.type
_entity.pdbx_description
1 polymer ?
#
loop_
_entity_poly.entity_id
_entity_poly.type
_entity_poly.pdbx_seq_one_letter_code
_entity_poly.pdbx_strand_id
1 'polypeptide(L)'
;MRFLQYVVAFVLTVVMLYIARTNSLGEPREVTGEFGGVQLRMVTVPKCYENSDTTITVRLQHLPPSSRVRFCHTTEAGASLEQYACEPMAVGDTTADGIQYAGSISVGKRGGKYYYYFVVTDSLGNVTARLTDPDELPETKPFLLKSFGHLPIPVLAGHLLFIFSTVFFISLATVSAFGARGDERMRYRMMRLLLYATITSFIGMIIFGIPMNYFAFGGYWEGVPFGHDATDNKTQLLFLYLLFATLSGLGTLSRGRWGRDIVAPKTLTGIAVGSFAVMLFIYLIPHSIQFTPAFTYAFCYSWIGLLV
;
A
#
# COMPACT_ATOMS: atom_id res chain seq x y z
N MET A 1 -27.73 7.89 -23.91
CA MET A 1 -26.95 6.68 -23.52
C MET A 1 -25.48 6.96 -23.21
N ARG A 2 -24.70 7.66 -24.05
CA ARG A 2 -23.26 7.88 -23.78
C ARG A 2 -22.96 8.67 -22.50
N PHE A 3 -23.72 9.73 -22.23
CA PHE A 3 -23.59 10.52 -20.99
C PHE A 3 -23.74 9.63 -19.75
N LEU A 4 -24.76 8.77 -19.73
CA LEU A 4 -24.97 7.81 -18.64
C LEU A 4 -23.77 6.87 -18.44
N GLN A 5 -23.11 6.41 -19.52
CA GLN A 5 -21.91 5.57 -19.40
C GLN A 5 -20.76 6.31 -18.71
N TYR A 6 -20.57 7.60 -19.02
CA TYR A 6 -19.56 8.43 -18.37
C TYR A 6 -19.88 8.66 -16.89
N VAL A 7 -21.16 8.94 -16.57
CA VAL A 7 -21.61 9.10 -15.18
C VAL A 7 -21.39 7.82 -14.39
N VAL A 8 -21.81 6.66 -14.90
CA VAL A 8 -21.60 5.36 -14.24
C VAL A 8 -20.11 5.06 -14.06
N ALA A 9 -19.29 5.26 -15.09
CA ALA A 9 -17.85 5.05 -14.99
C ALA A 9 -17.19 5.99 -13.97
N PHE A 10 -17.64 7.24 -13.89
CA PHE A 10 -17.16 8.20 -12.90
C PHE A 10 -17.53 7.77 -11.47
N VAL A 11 -18.79 7.38 -11.24
CA VAL A 11 -19.25 6.87 -9.93
C VAL A 11 -18.44 5.64 -9.51
N LEU A 12 -18.26 4.67 -10.41
CA LEU A 12 -17.44 3.48 -10.14
C LEU A 12 -16.00 3.86 -9.79
N THR A 13 -15.42 4.84 -10.50
CA THR A 13 -14.07 5.33 -10.23
C THR A 13 -13.97 5.94 -8.84
N VAL A 14 -14.91 6.81 -8.45
CA VAL A 14 -14.95 7.43 -7.11
C VAL A 14 -15.09 6.36 -6.01
N VAL A 15 -15.94 5.36 -6.20
CA VAL A 15 -16.09 4.24 -5.26
C VAL A 15 -14.78 3.45 -5.12
N MET A 16 -14.12 3.13 -6.23
CA MET A 16 -12.83 2.43 -6.20
C MET A 16 -11.75 3.23 -5.47
N LEU A 17 -11.70 4.54 -5.68
CA LEU A 17 -10.73 5.42 -5.00
C LEU A 17 -11.02 5.56 -3.52
N TYR A 18 -12.30 5.58 -3.13
CA TYR A 18 -12.69 5.54 -1.73
C TYR A 18 -12.20 4.25 -1.06
N ILE A 19 -12.44 3.09 -1.70
CA ILE A 19 -11.96 1.78 -1.20
C ILE A 19 -10.43 1.77 -1.10
N ALA A 20 -9.72 2.25 -2.12
CA ALA A 20 -8.27 2.33 -2.12
C ALA A 20 -7.74 3.22 -0.98
N ARG A 21 -8.42 4.35 -0.70
CA ARG A 21 -8.08 5.23 0.41
C ARG A 21 -8.31 4.57 1.76
N THR A 22 -9.46 3.90 1.96
CA THR A 22 -9.75 3.23 3.24
C THR A 22 -8.82 2.04 3.49
N ASN A 23 -8.28 1.42 2.44
CA ASN A 23 -7.32 0.34 2.54
C ASN A 23 -5.85 0.81 2.64
N SER A 24 -5.60 2.12 2.48
CA SER A 24 -4.26 2.71 2.55
C SER A 24 -3.73 2.64 3.97
N LEU A 25 -2.58 1.98 4.15
CA LEU A 25 -1.93 1.87 5.44
C LEU A 25 -0.77 2.86 5.60
N GLY A 26 -0.56 3.25 6.85
CA GLY A 26 0.39 4.28 7.24
C GLY A 26 -0.27 5.61 7.59
N GLU A 27 -1.57 5.61 7.86
CA GLU A 27 -2.20 6.64 8.69
C GLU A 27 -1.94 6.33 10.18
N PRO A 28 -1.73 7.36 11.02
CA PRO A 28 -1.70 7.20 12.46
C PRO A 28 -2.95 6.51 12.97
N ARG A 29 -2.82 5.52 13.85
CA ARG A 29 -3.95 4.79 14.44
C ARG A 29 -3.90 4.85 15.96
N GLU A 30 -5.06 4.94 16.59
CA GLU A 30 -5.17 4.78 18.04
C GLU A 30 -5.01 3.31 18.40
N VAL A 31 -4.15 3.06 19.36
CA VAL A 31 -3.83 1.73 19.88
C VAL A 31 -4.05 1.76 21.38
N THR A 32 -4.84 0.79 21.85
CA THR A 32 -5.08 0.54 23.27
C THR A 32 -4.79 -0.92 23.58
N GLY A 33 -3.97 -1.18 24.59
CA GLY A 33 -3.63 -2.54 25.00
C GLY A 33 -3.36 -2.63 26.49
N GLU A 34 -3.46 -3.81 27.06
CA GLU A 34 -3.14 -4.07 28.46
C GLU A 34 -2.01 -5.09 28.55
N PHE A 35 -0.96 -4.74 29.27
CA PHE A 35 0.26 -5.54 29.38
C PHE A 35 0.72 -5.59 30.83
N GLY A 36 0.64 -6.75 31.46
CA GLY A 36 1.03 -6.91 32.87
C GLY A 36 0.26 -5.98 33.82
N GLY A 37 -1.01 -5.70 33.53
CA GLY A 37 -1.87 -4.78 34.29
C GLY A 37 -1.66 -3.29 34.00
N VAL A 38 -0.71 -2.94 33.12
CA VAL A 38 -0.51 -1.57 32.64
C VAL A 38 -1.31 -1.35 31.37
N GLN A 39 -2.18 -0.33 31.36
CA GLN A 39 -2.90 0.04 30.15
C GLN A 39 -2.07 1.05 29.34
N LEU A 40 -1.83 0.71 28.07
CA LEU A 40 -1.21 1.55 27.07
C LEU A 40 -2.28 2.19 26.19
N ARG A 41 -2.17 3.50 25.98
CA ARG A 41 -2.90 4.24 24.95
C ARG A 41 -1.95 5.13 24.17
N MET A 42 -1.92 5.00 22.85
CA MET A 42 -1.11 5.87 21.99
C MET A 42 -1.74 6.07 20.62
N VAL A 43 -1.28 7.11 19.93
CA VAL A 43 -1.43 7.25 18.48
C VAL A 43 -0.11 6.82 17.86
N THR A 44 -0.13 5.82 16.97
CA THR A 44 1.09 5.34 16.33
C THR A 44 1.71 6.40 15.43
N VAL A 45 3.02 6.36 15.29
CA VAL A 45 3.76 7.20 14.35
C VAL A 45 4.37 6.32 13.26
N PRO A 46 3.60 6.01 12.19
CA PRO A 46 4.04 5.05 11.17
C PRO A 46 5.08 5.64 10.22
N LYS A 47 5.13 6.97 10.08
CA LYS A 47 5.93 7.68 9.08
C LYS A 47 6.49 8.98 9.65
N CYS A 48 7.74 9.29 9.32
CA CYS A 48 8.34 10.60 9.56
C CYS A 48 9.26 11.03 8.40
N TYR A 49 9.55 12.33 8.32
CA TYR A 49 10.46 12.84 7.31
C TYR A 49 11.90 12.38 7.54
N GLU A 50 12.67 12.25 6.47
CA GLU A 50 14.09 11.94 6.55
C GLU A 50 14.88 13.04 7.31
N ASN A 51 15.90 12.62 8.05
CA ASN A 51 16.77 13.50 8.85
C ASN A 51 15.98 14.42 9.80
N SER A 52 14.89 13.91 10.37
CA SER A 52 14.07 14.64 11.33
C SER A 52 14.03 13.92 12.68
N ASP A 53 13.93 14.72 13.74
CA ASP A 53 13.66 14.22 15.07
C ASP A 53 12.15 14.10 15.24
N THR A 54 11.70 12.91 15.64
CA THR A 54 10.28 12.63 15.87
C THR A 54 10.08 12.23 17.31
N THR A 55 9.12 12.87 17.96
CA THR A 55 8.71 12.51 19.32
C THR A 55 7.54 11.53 19.26
N ILE A 56 7.73 10.38 19.89
CA ILE A 56 6.70 9.36 20.06
C ILE A 56 6.16 9.52 21.48
N THR A 57 4.85 9.65 21.60
CA THR A 57 4.18 9.81 22.89
C THR A 57 3.27 8.63 23.19
N VAL A 58 3.26 8.22 24.45
CA VAL A 58 2.43 7.13 24.96
C VAL A 58 1.79 7.60 26.27
N ARG A 59 0.51 7.28 26.49
CA ARG A 59 -0.16 7.47 27.78
C ARG A 59 -0.32 6.13 28.46
N LEU A 60 0.06 6.08 29.72
CA LEU A 60 -0.01 4.86 30.52
C LEU A 60 -0.86 5.07 31.77
N GLN A 61 -1.69 4.08 32.08
CA GLN A 61 -2.49 4.00 33.30
C GLN A 61 -2.12 2.76 34.13
N HIS A 62 -2.50 2.77 35.41
CA HIS A 62 -2.25 1.69 36.34
C HIS A 62 -0.76 1.32 36.50
N LEU A 63 0.13 2.31 36.40
CA LEU A 63 1.56 2.09 36.63
C LEU A 63 1.83 1.70 38.09
N PRO A 64 2.60 0.64 38.34
CA PRO A 64 3.08 0.34 39.68
C PRO A 64 3.87 1.52 40.27
N PRO A 65 3.84 1.74 41.60
CA PRO A 65 4.60 2.81 42.24
C PRO A 65 6.10 2.72 41.90
N SER A 66 6.74 3.87 41.71
CA SER A 66 8.17 3.97 41.41
C SER A 66 8.63 3.32 40.09
N SER A 67 7.69 2.99 39.19
CA SER A 67 8.02 2.49 37.86
C SER A 67 8.73 3.54 37.01
N ARG A 68 9.64 3.08 36.15
CA ARG A 68 10.28 3.90 35.11
C ARG A 68 9.88 3.37 33.74
N VAL A 69 9.68 4.27 32.79
CA VAL A 69 9.32 3.92 31.42
C VAL A 69 10.50 4.19 30.51
N ARG A 70 10.85 3.20 29.69
CA ARG A 70 11.93 3.29 28.71
C ARG A 70 11.39 3.09 27.31
N PHE A 71 11.93 3.87 26.39
CA PHE A 71 11.70 3.76 24.96
C PHE A 71 12.83 2.94 24.34
N CYS A 72 12.48 1.80 23.77
CA CYS A 72 13.44 0.86 23.20
C CYS A 72 13.29 0.85 21.68
N HIS A 73 14.38 1.04 20.94
CA HIS A 73 14.35 1.11 19.48
C HIS A 73 15.57 0.45 18.82
N THR A 74 15.40 0.06 17.56
CA THR A 74 16.48 -0.46 16.70
C THR A 74 16.18 -0.17 15.23
N THR A 75 17.22 -0.21 14.39
CA THR A 75 17.10 -0.21 12.92
C THR A 75 17.23 -1.61 12.33
N GLU A 76 17.63 -2.60 13.13
CA GLU A 76 17.85 -3.97 12.68
C GLU A 76 16.53 -4.75 12.59
N ALA A 77 16.19 -5.21 11.39
CA ALA A 77 14.99 -6.01 11.17
C ALA A 77 15.15 -7.41 11.78
N GLY A 78 14.19 -7.81 12.62
CA GLY A 78 14.17 -9.14 13.24
C GLY A 78 15.13 -9.31 14.43
N ALA A 79 15.76 -8.24 14.90
CA ALA A 79 16.51 -8.26 16.16
C ALA A 79 15.59 -8.68 17.32
N SER A 80 16.15 -9.41 18.28
CA SER A 80 15.38 -9.78 19.48
C SER A 80 15.10 -8.52 20.31
N LEU A 81 13.96 -8.47 21.00
CA LEU A 81 13.57 -7.29 21.78
C LEU A 81 14.64 -6.86 22.81
N GLU A 82 15.45 -7.80 23.28
CA GLU A 82 16.53 -7.57 24.26
C GLU A 82 17.73 -6.81 23.67
N GLN A 83 17.89 -6.81 22.35
CA GLN A 83 18.98 -6.11 21.66
C GLN A 83 18.67 -4.63 21.39
N TYR A 84 17.46 -4.17 21.69
CA TYR A 84 17.03 -2.81 21.38
C TYR A 84 17.71 -1.81 22.32
N ALA A 85 18.15 -0.68 21.77
CA ALA A 85 18.70 0.41 22.55
C ALA A 85 17.57 1.10 23.31
N CYS A 86 17.65 1.10 24.64
CA CYS A 86 16.61 1.61 25.52
C CYS A 86 17.02 2.91 26.22
N GLU A 87 16.23 3.96 26.06
CA GLU A 87 16.46 5.27 26.64
C GLU A 87 15.33 5.65 27.61
N PRO A 88 15.59 6.41 28.68
CA PRO A 88 14.53 6.86 29.58
C PRO A 88 13.59 7.83 28.84
N MET A 89 12.29 7.69 29.07
CA MET A 89 11.30 8.62 28.51
C MET A 89 11.13 9.85 29.42
N ALA A 90 10.92 11.01 28.81
CA ALA A 90 10.53 12.22 29.52
C ALA A 90 9.08 12.10 29.99
N VAL A 91 8.84 12.47 31.25
CA VAL A 91 7.48 12.52 31.82
C VAL A 91 6.82 13.82 31.37
N GLY A 92 5.66 13.70 30.74
CA GLY A 92 4.85 14.81 30.28
C GLY A 92 3.64 15.04 31.19
N ASP A 93 2.53 15.49 30.59
CA ASP A 93 1.34 15.86 31.32
C ASP A 93 0.66 14.66 31.99
N THR A 94 0.15 14.89 33.20
CA THR A 94 -0.68 13.94 33.94
C THR A 94 -2.13 14.37 33.83
N THR A 95 -2.98 13.50 33.31
CA THR A 95 -4.42 13.74 33.11
C THR A 95 -5.24 12.63 33.76
N ALA A 96 -6.57 12.75 33.76
CA ALA A 96 -7.46 11.67 34.19
C ALA A 96 -7.25 10.38 33.38
N ASP A 97 -6.76 10.51 32.13
CA ASP A 97 -6.46 9.39 31.23
C ASP A 97 -5.07 8.77 31.45
N GLY A 98 -4.36 9.13 32.52
CA GLY A 98 -3.03 8.61 32.86
C GLY A 98 -1.89 9.60 32.65
N ILE A 99 -0.66 9.09 32.75
CA ILE A 99 0.58 9.86 32.64
C ILE A 99 1.11 9.74 31.21
N GLN A 100 1.42 10.87 30.59
CA GLN A 100 2.06 10.90 29.27
C GLN A 100 3.58 10.73 29.41
N TYR A 101 4.16 9.90 28.54
CA TYR A 101 5.59 9.73 28.38
C TYR A 101 5.97 10.06 26.94
N ALA A 102 7.10 10.74 26.77
CA ALA A 102 7.63 11.13 25.46
C ALA A 102 9.04 10.59 25.26
N GLY A 103 9.27 9.93 24.13
CA GLY A 103 10.58 9.49 23.68
C GLY A 103 10.89 10.12 22.32
N SER A 104 12.11 10.58 22.12
CA SER A 104 12.54 11.14 20.84
C SER A 104 13.39 10.12 20.08
N ILE A 105 13.19 10.04 18.77
CA ILE A 105 14.00 9.22 17.88
C ILE A 105 14.49 10.09 16.72
N SER A 106 15.81 10.09 16.49
CA SER A 106 16.42 10.74 15.34
C SER A 106 16.42 9.78 14.16
N VAL A 107 15.70 10.16 13.11
CA VAL A 107 15.51 9.32 11.95
C VAL A 107 16.44 9.77 10.82
N GLY A 108 17.11 8.80 10.19
CA GLY A 108 18.10 9.02 9.14
C GLY A 108 17.46 9.20 7.76
N LYS A 109 18.19 8.75 6.73
CA LYS A 109 17.79 8.87 5.33
C LYS A 109 16.48 8.14 5.03
N ARG A 110 15.78 8.57 3.98
CA ARG A 110 14.56 7.93 3.47
C ARG A 110 14.70 6.42 3.25
N GLY A 111 13.62 5.68 3.50
CA GLY A 111 13.58 4.22 3.36
C GLY A 111 14.05 3.44 4.59
N GLY A 112 14.60 4.12 5.60
CA GLY A 112 14.97 3.54 6.88
C GLY A 112 13.74 3.01 7.64
N LYS A 113 13.90 1.84 8.26
CA LYS A 113 12.89 1.22 9.12
C LYS A 113 13.39 1.26 10.56
N TYR A 114 12.53 1.72 11.46
CA TYR A 114 12.81 1.86 12.88
C TYR A 114 11.76 1.06 13.63
N TYR A 115 12.21 0.05 14.34
CA TYR A 115 11.36 -0.77 15.17
C TYR A 115 11.45 -0.26 16.60
N TYR A 116 10.31 -0.08 17.26
CA TYR A 116 10.29 0.43 18.63
C TYR A 116 9.19 -0.22 19.47
N TYR A 117 9.41 -0.20 20.78
CA TYR A 117 8.44 -0.60 21.79
C TYR A 117 8.75 0.10 23.11
N PHE A 118 7.87 -0.04 24.09
CA PHE A 118 8.08 0.56 25.41
C PHE A 118 8.25 -0.51 26.47
N VAL A 119 9.05 -0.20 27.48
CA VAL A 119 9.30 -1.09 28.61
C VAL A 119 9.02 -0.35 29.90
N VAL A 120 8.24 -0.99 30.77
CA VAL A 120 8.08 -0.56 32.15
C VAL A 120 9.03 -1.37 33.01
N THR A 121 9.85 -0.67 33.81
CA THR A 121 10.77 -1.28 34.76
C THR A 121 10.43 -0.86 36.19
N ASP A 122 10.66 -1.75 37.15
CA ASP A 122 10.59 -1.41 38.57
C ASP A 122 11.77 -0.50 39.00
N SER A 123 11.82 -0.17 40.29
CA SER A 123 12.89 0.64 40.89
C SER A 123 14.26 -0.05 40.90
N LEU A 124 14.30 -1.39 40.75
CA LEU A 124 15.49 -2.22 40.71
C LEU A 124 15.99 -2.47 39.27
N GLY A 125 15.22 -2.05 38.26
CA GLY A 125 15.52 -2.22 36.84
C GLY A 125 14.97 -3.50 36.23
N ASN A 126 14.17 -4.29 36.95
CA ASN A 126 13.51 -5.47 36.39
C ASN A 126 12.36 -5.07 35.48
N VAL A 127 12.22 -5.75 34.35
CA VAL A 127 11.15 -5.51 33.38
C VAL A 127 9.84 -6.08 33.92
N THR A 128 8.85 -5.21 34.15
CA THR A 128 7.52 -5.59 34.64
C THR A 128 6.51 -5.74 33.50
N ALA A 129 6.62 -4.92 32.46
CA ALA A 129 5.77 -5.01 31.27
C ALA A 129 6.53 -4.59 30.00
N ARG A 130 6.24 -5.28 28.89
CA ARG A 130 6.69 -4.90 27.55
C ARG A 130 5.46 -4.50 26.73
N LEU A 131 5.47 -3.27 26.24
CA LEU A 131 4.35 -2.65 25.55
C LEU A 131 4.66 -2.60 24.05
N THR A 132 4.15 -3.59 23.35
CA THR A 132 4.31 -3.84 21.91
C THR A 132 3.00 -3.52 21.18
N ASP A 133 2.95 -3.76 19.86
CA ASP A 133 1.74 -3.55 19.09
C ASP A 133 0.69 -4.63 19.41
N PRO A 134 -0.44 -4.30 20.07
CA PRO A 134 -1.43 -5.29 20.50
C PRO A 134 -2.28 -5.82 19.34
N ASP A 135 -2.34 -5.12 18.20
CA ASP A 135 -3.15 -5.53 17.06
C ASP A 135 -2.40 -6.46 16.10
N GLU A 136 -1.11 -6.68 16.35
CA GLU A 136 -0.24 -7.52 15.54
C GLU A 136 0.02 -8.85 16.24
N LEU A 137 -0.10 -9.94 15.49
CA LEU A 137 0.21 -11.29 15.96
C LEU A 137 1.60 -11.71 15.45
N PRO A 138 2.51 -12.23 16.31
CA PRO A 138 2.35 -12.40 17.76
C PRO A 138 2.38 -11.05 18.50
N GLU A 139 1.75 -10.96 19.68
CA GLU A 139 1.68 -9.77 20.56
C GLU A 139 3.05 -9.24 21.03
N THR A 140 4.16 -9.79 20.53
CA THR A 140 5.53 -9.33 20.74
C THR A 140 6.07 -8.49 19.60
N LYS A 141 5.27 -8.22 18.56
CA LYS A 141 5.72 -7.46 17.40
C LYS A 141 5.92 -5.97 17.78
N PRO A 142 7.10 -5.41 17.50
CA PRO A 142 7.36 -3.99 17.76
C PRO A 142 6.58 -3.11 16.78
N PHE A 143 6.33 -1.86 17.17
CA PHE A 143 5.81 -0.84 16.27
C PHE A 143 6.85 -0.53 15.20
N LEU A 144 6.37 -0.23 13.99
CA LEU A 144 7.21 0.15 12.85
C LEU A 144 7.02 1.63 12.51
N LEU A 145 8.12 2.36 12.51
CA LEU A 145 8.23 3.69 11.92
C LEU A 145 9.08 3.61 10.66
N LYS A 146 8.62 4.19 9.55
CA LYS A 146 9.36 4.28 8.29
C LYS A 146 9.73 5.72 7.97
N SER A 147 10.99 5.98 7.67
CA SER A 147 11.43 7.29 7.18
C SER A 147 11.04 7.46 5.72
N PHE A 148 10.54 8.65 5.36
CA PHE A 148 10.22 8.98 3.98
C PHE A 148 10.79 10.34 3.56
N GLY A 149 11.16 10.45 2.29
CA GLY A 149 11.71 11.68 1.72
C GLY A 149 10.62 12.67 1.29
N HIS A 150 11.04 13.86 0.89
CA HIS A 150 10.13 14.85 0.31
C HIS A 150 9.68 14.43 -1.09
N LEU A 151 8.37 14.38 -1.33
CA LEU A 151 7.81 14.04 -2.64
C LEU A 151 7.56 15.32 -3.46
N PRO A 152 8.20 15.49 -4.62
CA PRO A 152 7.91 16.60 -5.51
C PRO A 152 6.44 16.58 -5.94
N ILE A 153 5.74 17.71 -5.75
CA ILE A 153 4.32 17.87 -6.11
C ILE A 153 4.02 17.44 -7.55
N PRO A 154 4.84 17.80 -8.58
CA PRO A 154 4.56 17.37 -9.95
C PRO A 154 4.60 15.85 -10.15
N VAL A 155 5.47 15.15 -9.41
CA VAL A 155 5.59 13.69 -9.48
C VAL A 155 4.37 13.03 -8.84
N LEU A 156 3.99 13.49 -7.65
CA LEU A 156 2.79 13.00 -6.96
C LEU A 156 1.52 13.28 -7.77
N ALA A 157 1.35 14.51 -8.24
CA ALA A 157 0.18 14.91 -9.02
C ALA A 157 0.10 14.14 -10.34
N GLY A 158 1.23 13.98 -11.04
CA GLY A 158 1.31 13.17 -12.26
C GLY A 158 0.93 11.71 -12.00
N HIS A 159 1.52 11.09 -10.97
CA HIS A 159 1.20 9.71 -10.58
C HIS A 159 -0.31 9.53 -10.34
N LEU A 160 -0.91 10.38 -9.50
CA LEU A 160 -2.34 10.32 -9.20
C LEU A 160 -3.18 10.50 -10.46
N LEU A 161 -2.88 11.50 -11.30
CA LEU A 161 -3.61 11.73 -12.53
C LEU A 161 -3.67 10.48 -13.44
N PHE A 162 -2.54 9.78 -13.59
CA PHE A 162 -2.47 8.61 -14.46
C PHE A 162 -3.13 7.37 -13.85
N ILE A 163 -2.96 7.11 -12.55
CA ILE A 163 -3.67 6.01 -11.86
C ILE A 163 -5.19 6.22 -11.90
N PHE A 164 -5.66 7.45 -11.63
CA PHE A 164 -7.08 7.80 -11.76
C PHE A 164 -7.59 7.59 -13.19
N SER A 165 -6.81 8.00 -14.18
CA SER A 165 -7.14 7.81 -15.59
C SER A 165 -7.25 6.33 -15.96
N THR A 166 -6.35 5.48 -15.43
CA THR A 166 -6.41 4.02 -15.61
C THR A 166 -7.72 3.45 -15.09
N VAL A 167 -8.08 3.74 -13.83
CA VAL A 167 -9.33 3.26 -13.21
C VAL A 167 -10.55 3.73 -14.00
N PHE A 168 -10.54 4.99 -14.43
CA PHE A 168 -11.61 5.56 -15.24
C PHE A 168 -11.77 4.85 -16.58
N PHE A 169 -10.68 4.63 -17.31
CA PHE A 169 -10.73 3.95 -18.61
C PHE A 169 -11.13 2.48 -18.50
N ILE A 170 -10.70 1.76 -17.45
CA ILE A 170 -11.16 0.38 -17.17
C ILE A 170 -12.67 0.36 -16.92
N SER A 171 -13.15 1.27 -16.07
CA SER A 171 -14.58 1.39 -15.75
C SER A 171 -15.40 1.69 -17.00
N LEU A 172 -14.93 2.63 -17.83
CA LEU A 172 -15.61 3.00 -19.08
C LEU A 172 -15.56 1.89 -20.14
N ALA A 173 -14.45 1.15 -20.23
CA ALA A 173 -14.33 -0.01 -21.10
C ALA A 173 -15.33 -1.11 -20.69
N THR A 174 -15.45 -1.37 -19.39
CA THR A 174 -16.37 -2.34 -18.82
C THR A 174 -17.83 -1.98 -19.09
N VAL A 175 -18.20 -0.72 -18.85
CA VAL A 175 -19.56 -0.24 -19.17
C VAL A 175 -19.83 -0.31 -20.69
N SER A 176 -18.82 -0.06 -21.52
CA SER A 176 -18.93 -0.18 -22.99
C SER A 176 -19.06 -1.64 -23.45
N ALA A 177 -18.53 -2.60 -22.69
CA ALA A 177 -18.57 -4.02 -23.01
C ALA A 177 -20.01 -4.57 -23.07
N PHE A 178 -20.92 -4.06 -22.24
CA PHE A 178 -22.34 -4.45 -22.28
C PHE A 178 -23.03 -4.13 -23.62
N GLY A 179 -22.59 -3.07 -24.30
CA GLY A 179 -23.08 -2.71 -25.64
C GLY A 179 -22.25 -3.27 -26.80
N ALA A 180 -21.14 -3.96 -26.53
CA ALA A 180 -20.22 -4.48 -27.55
C ALA A 180 -20.63 -5.85 -28.12
N ARG A 181 -21.65 -6.50 -27.53
CA ARG A 181 -22.19 -7.78 -28.02
C ARG A 181 -22.92 -7.58 -29.35
N GLY A 182 -22.20 -7.76 -30.45
CA GLY A 182 -22.75 -7.70 -31.81
C GLY A 182 -22.50 -6.39 -32.56
N ASP A 183 -22.09 -5.32 -31.87
CA ASP A 183 -21.74 -4.03 -32.49
C ASP A 183 -20.22 -3.85 -32.59
N GLU A 184 -19.70 -3.92 -33.82
CA GLU A 184 -18.26 -3.75 -34.12
C GLU A 184 -17.74 -2.36 -33.72
N ARG A 185 -18.56 -1.30 -33.85
CA ARG A 185 -18.18 0.06 -33.47
C ARG A 185 -18.02 0.18 -31.95
N MET A 186 -18.89 -0.46 -31.19
CA MET A 186 -18.78 -0.50 -29.73
C MET A 186 -17.60 -1.34 -29.26
N ARG A 187 -17.31 -2.45 -29.95
CA ARG A 187 -16.12 -3.26 -29.69
C ARG A 187 -14.83 -2.49 -29.94
N TYR A 188 -14.74 -1.78 -31.06
CA TYR A 188 -13.60 -0.90 -31.36
C TYR A 188 -13.40 0.18 -30.29
N ARG A 189 -14.51 0.80 -29.84
CA ARG A 189 -14.46 1.79 -28.74
C ARG A 189 -13.98 1.16 -27.43
N MET A 190 -14.51 0.01 -27.05
CA MET A 190 -14.10 -0.74 -25.85
C MET A 190 -12.59 -1.03 -25.88
N MET A 191 -12.10 -1.55 -27.01
CA MET A 191 -10.66 -1.85 -27.15
C MET A 191 -9.79 -0.59 -27.09
N ARG A 192 -10.23 0.53 -27.67
CA ARG A 192 -9.52 1.81 -27.53
C ARG A 192 -9.44 2.28 -26.08
N LEU A 193 -10.49 2.07 -25.30
CA LEU A 193 -10.50 2.41 -23.88
C LEU A 193 -9.55 1.52 -23.09
N LEU A 194 -9.48 0.22 -23.38
CA LEU A 194 -8.47 -0.67 -22.79
C LEU A 194 -7.05 -0.23 -23.17
N LEU A 195 -6.80 0.15 -24.42
CA LEU A 195 -5.50 0.70 -24.82
C LEU A 195 -5.14 1.96 -24.03
N TYR A 196 -6.09 2.88 -23.81
CA TYR A 196 -5.87 4.05 -22.97
C TYR A 196 -5.62 3.70 -21.50
N ALA A 197 -6.32 2.70 -20.97
CA ALA A 197 -6.03 2.16 -19.63
C ALA A 197 -4.61 1.60 -19.55
N THR A 198 -4.18 0.81 -20.53
CA THR A 198 -2.82 0.24 -20.60
C THR A 198 -1.75 1.33 -20.67
N ILE A 199 -1.92 2.34 -21.53
CA ILE A 199 -0.97 3.45 -21.67
C ILE A 199 -0.91 4.27 -20.38
N THR A 200 -2.06 4.66 -19.83
CA THR A 200 -2.07 5.45 -18.59
C THR A 200 -1.53 4.65 -17.40
N SER A 201 -1.78 3.34 -17.34
CA SER A 201 -1.22 2.45 -16.32
C SER A 201 0.30 2.39 -16.44
N PHE A 202 0.83 2.25 -17.65
CA PHE A 202 2.27 2.27 -17.90
C PHE A 202 2.90 3.59 -17.46
N ILE A 203 2.31 4.73 -17.83
CA ILE A 203 2.82 6.05 -17.44
C ILE A 203 2.76 6.23 -15.93
N GLY A 204 1.63 5.89 -15.30
CA GLY A 204 1.45 6.00 -13.85
C GLY A 204 2.43 5.12 -13.07
N MET A 205 2.64 3.87 -13.50
CA MET A 205 3.50 2.89 -12.86
C MET A 205 5.00 3.15 -13.11
N ILE A 206 5.41 3.28 -14.37
CA ILE A 206 6.83 3.38 -14.73
C ILE A 206 7.30 4.83 -14.65
N ILE A 207 6.64 5.74 -15.38
CA ILE A 207 7.16 7.11 -15.55
C ILE A 207 7.02 7.91 -14.26
N PHE A 208 5.92 7.74 -13.52
CA PHE A 208 5.71 8.45 -12.25
C PHE A 208 5.93 7.58 -11.02
N GLY A 209 5.64 6.28 -11.07
CA GLY A 209 5.81 5.39 -9.92
C GLY A 209 7.27 5.17 -9.53
N ILE A 210 8.18 4.92 -10.48
CA ILE A 210 9.61 4.77 -10.19
C ILE A 210 10.19 6.02 -9.51
N PRO A 211 10.01 7.25 -10.06
CA PRO A 211 10.45 8.45 -9.36
C PRO A 211 9.78 8.64 -8.01
N MET A 212 8.48 8.37 -7.89
CA MET A 212 7.76 8.49 -6.62
C MET A 212 8.36 7.58 -5.55
N ASN A 213 8.68 6.32 -5.88
CA ASN A 213 9.33 5.40 -4.95
C ASN A 213 10.75 5.86 -4.58
N TYR A 214 11.51 6.37 -5.56
CA TYR A 214 12.84 6.90 -5.31
C TYR A 214 12.83 8.10 -4.37
N PHE A 215 11.91 9.05 -4.56
CA PHE A 215 11.77 10.22 -3.68
C PHE A 215 11.23 9.82 -2.30
N ALA A 216 10.29 8.87 -2.24
CA ALA A 216 9.70 8.44 -0.97
C ALA A 216 10.67 7.59 -0.14
N PHE A 217 11.34 6.60 -0.73
CA PHE A 217 12.07 5.56 0.00
C PHE A 217 13.49 5.29 -0.51
N GLY A 218 13.91 5.92 -1.61
CA GLY A 218 15.26 5.77 -2.16
C GLY A 218 15.46 4.55 -3.07
N GLY A 219 14.48 3.66 -3.18
CA GLY A 219 14.48 2.54 -4.12
C GLY A 219 13.90 2.90 -5.48
N TYR A 220 14.44 2.35 -6.57
CA TYR A 220 13.90 2.56 -7.92
C TYR A 220 12.80 1.55 -8.29
N TRP A 221 12.88 0.32 -7.78
CA TRP A 221 11.99 -0.77 -8.13
C TRP A 221 11.93 -1.78 -7.00
N GLU A 222 10.76 -2.01 -6.41
CA GLU A 222 10.61 -2.93 -5.28
C GLU A 222 9.76 -4.16 -5.60
N GLY A 223 9.15 -4.24 -6.79
CA GLY A 223 8.42 -5.41 -7.29
C GLY A 223 9.30 -6.48 -7.99
N VAL A 224 8.70 -7.62 -8.33
CA VAL A 224 9.32 -8.69 -9.13
C VAL A 224 9.71 -8.13 -10.51
N PRO A 225 10.86 -8.53 -11.11
CA PRO A 225 11.79 -9.59 -10.70
C PRO A 225 12.86 -9.18 -9.68
N PHE A 226 13.03 -7.88 -9.40
CA PHE A 226 14.16 -7.38 -8.60
C PHE A 226 13.83 -7.15 -7.12
N GLY A 227 12.57 -7.25 -6.74
CA GLY A 227 12.09 -7.11 -5.37
C GLY A 227 10.87 -7.99 -5.08
N HIS A 228 10.26 -7.76 -3.92
CA HIS A 228 9.19 -8.57 -3.35
C HIS A 228 8.07 -7.73 -2.72
N ASP A 229 8.05 -6.41 -2.96
CA ASP A 229 7.01 -5.54 -2.42
C ASP A 229 5.64 -5.88 -3.04
N ALA A 230 4.69 -6.19 -2.16
CA ALA A 230 3.37 -6.64 -2.56
C ALA A 230 2.56 -5.52 -3.23
N THR A 231 2.83 -4.25 -2.93
CA THR A 231 2.10 -3.11 -3.51
C THR A 231 2.54 -2.85 -4.95
N ASP A 232 3.84 -2.91 -5.22
CA ASP A 232 4.39 -2.82 -6.58
C ASP A 232 3.89 -3.99 -7.46
N ASN A 233 3.92 -5.21 -6.93
CA ASN A 233 3.49 -6.41 -7.67
C ASN A 233 2.01 -6.40 -8.06
N LYS A 234 1.15 -5.85 -7.20
CA LYS A 234 -0.29 -5.65 -7.48
C LYS A 234 -0.48 -4.77 -8.73
N THR A 235 0.23 -3.65 -8.79
CA THR A 235 0.12 -2.70 -9.91
C THR A 235 0.67 -3.30 -11.21
N GLN A 236 1.79 -4.04 -11.13
CA GLN A 236 2.34 -4.77 -12.26
C GLN A 236 1.39 -5.84 -12.80
N LEU A 237 0.73 -6.60 -11.92
CA LEU A 237 -0.25 -7.61 -12.32
C LEU A 237 -1.40 -6.99 -13.11
N LEU A 238 -1.93 -5.85 -12.66
CA LEU A 238 -2.95 -5.11 -13.41
C LEU A 238 -2.43 -4.69 -14.78
N PHE A 239 -1.22 -4.13 -14.85
CA PHE A 239 -0.61 -3.70 -16.10
C PHE A 239 -0.43 -4.87 -17.09
N LEU A 240 0.10 -6.01 -16.63
CA LEU A 240 0.28 -7.20 -17.47
C LEU A 240 -1.06 -7.75 -17.97
N TYR A 241 -2.09 -7.76 -17.12
CA TYR A 241 -3.43 -8.13 -17.53
C TYR A 241 -3.99 -7.17 -18.59
N LEU A 242 -3.81 -5.86 -18.42
CA LEU A 242 -4.25 -4.86 -19.40
C LEU A 242 -3.50 -4.98 -20.73
N LEU A 243 -2.20 -5.28 -20.68
CA LEU A 243 -1.38 -5.55 -21.85
C LEU A 243 -1.90 -6.78 -22.60
N PHE A 244 -2.12 -7.90 -21.89
CA PHE A 244 -2.75 -9.10 -22.44
C PHE A 244 -4.12 -8.79 -23.06
N ALA A 245 -4.96 -8.04 -22.35
CA ALA A 245 -6.29 -7.67 -22.83
C ALA A 245 -6.22 -6.83 -24.12
N THR A 246 -5.29 -5.89 -24.18
CA THR A 246 -5.07 -5.01 -25.33
C THR A 246 -4.55 -5.79 -26.54
N LEU A 247 -3.56 -6.66 -26.33
CA LEU A 247 -2.98 -7.50 -27.39
C LEU A 247 -3.98 -8.54 -27.93
N SER A 248 -4.86 -9.06 -27.07
CA SER A 248 -5.90 -10.01 -27.47
C SER A 248 -6.85 -9.44 -28.55
N GLY A 249 -7.10 -8.13 -28.52
CA GLY A 249 -7.98 -7.41 -29.45
C GLY A 249 -7.24 -6.53 -30.46
N LEU A 250 -5.99 -6.88 -30.79
CA LEU A 250 -5.13 -6.10 -31.68
C LEU A 250 -5.67 -6.02 -33.13
N GLY A 251 -6.37 -7.05 -33.59
CA GLY A 251 -7.05 -7.05 -34.89
C GLY A 251 -8.16 -6.01 -34.93
N THR A 252 -9.00 -5.96 -33.90
CA THR A 252 -10.05 -4.96 -33.72
C THR A 252 -9.44 -3.56 -33.62
N LEU A 253 -8.37 -3.36 -32.83
CA LEU A 253 -7.69 -2.07 -32.68
C LEU A 253 -7.08 -1.56 -34.00
N SER A 254 -6.45 -2.44 -34.75
CA SER A 254 -5.82 -2.13 -36.03
C SER A 254 -6.81 -2.06 -37.20
N ARG A 255 -8.12 -2.28 -36.95
CA ARG A 255 -9.17 -2.42 -37.97
C ARG A 255 -8.81 -3.47 -39.03
N GLY A 256 -8.28 -4.61 -38.58
CA GLY A 256 -7.89 -5.74 -39.41
C GLY A 256 -6.53 -5.61 -40.10
N ARG A 257 -5.79 -4.50 -39.92
CA ARG A 257 -4.48 -4.30 -40.56
C ARG A 257 -3.41 -5.27 -40.06
N TRP A 258 -3.46 -5.65 -38.78
CA TRP A 258 -2.47 -6.53 -38.15
C TRP A 258 -3.01 -7.96 -37.94
N GLY A 259 -4.00 -8.35 -38.74
CA GLY A 259 -4.61 -9.68 -38.68
C GLY A 259 -5.89 -9.72 -37.85
N ARG A 260 -6.32 -10.95 -37.51
CA ARG A 260 -7.50 -11.19 -36.68
C ARG A 260 -7.15 -11.08 -35.21
N ASP A 261 -8.17 -10.86 -34.39
CA ASP A 261 -8.03 -10.94 -32.93
C ASP A 261 -7.56 -12.34 -32.52
N ILE A 262 -6.76 -12.40 -31.45
CA ILE A 262 -6.24 -13.66 -30.89
C ILE A 262 -7.39 -14.53 -30.37
N VAL A 263 -8.45 -13.88 -29.89
CA VAL A 263 -9.60 -14.54 -29.25
C VAL A 263 -10.92 -14.11 -29.88
N ALA A 264 -11.96 -14.92 -29.67
CA ALA A 264 -13.29 -14.64 -30.21
C ALA A 264 -13.89 -13.33 -29.66
N PRO A 265 -14.79 -12.65 -30.40
CA PRO A 265 -15.39 -11.39 -29.96
C PRO A 265 -16.11 -11.45 -28.60
N LYS A 266 -16.78 -12.57 -28.31
CA LYS A 266 -17.44 -12.80 -27.01
C LYS A 266 -16.42 -12.86 -25.87
N THR A 267 -15.29 -13.51 -26.12
CA THR A 267 -14.17 -13.62 -25.18
C THR A 267 -13.53 -12.25 -24.93
N LEU A 268 -13.35 -11.42 -25.97
CA LEU A 268 -12.87 -10.03 -25.81
C LEU A 268 -13.76 -9.19 -24.89
N THR A 269 -15.07 -9.30 -25.04
CA THR A 269 -16.02 -8.63 -24.14
C THR A 269 -15.86 -9.15 -22.71
N GLY A 270 -15.69 -10.45 -22.53
CA GLY A 270 -15.41 -11.07 -21.23
C GLY A 270 -14.10 -10.56 -20.60
N ILE A 271 -13.03 -10.47 -21.38
CA ILE A 271 -11.73 -9.95 -20.92
C ILE A 271 -11.84 -8.49 -20.46
N ALA A 272 -12.59 -7.66 -21.19
CA ALA A 272 -12.80 -6.26 -20.82
C ALA A 272 -13.54 -6.11 -19.48
N VAL A 273 -14.57 -6.95 -19.24
CA VAL A 273 -15.24 -7.00 -17.92
C VAL A 273 -14.31 -7.57 -16.85
N GLY A 274 -13.51 -8.57 -17.21
CA GLY A 274 -12.46 -9.14 -16.37
C GLY A 274 -11.42 -8.09 -15.93
N SER A 275 -11.12 -7.08 -16.75
CA SER A 275 -10.23 -5.97 -16.36
C SER A 275 -10.70 -5.26 -15.10
N PHE A 276 -12.01 -4.99 -14.99
CA PHE A 276 -12.58 -4.37 -13.80
C PHE A 276 -12.57 -5.33 -12.61
N ALA A 277 -12.83 -6.63 -12.82
CA ALA A 277 -12.77 -7.63 -11.76
C ALA A 277 -11.33 -7.79 -11.20
N VAL A 278 -10.32 -7.81 -12.06
CA VAL A 278 -8.90 -7.86 -11.67
C VAL A 278 -8.50 -6.59 -10.91
N MET A 279 -8.89 -5.41 -11.42
CA MET A 279 -8.65 -4.14 -10.73
C MET A 279 -9.32 -4.10 -9.34
N LEU A 280 -10.58 -4.54 -9.25
CA LEU A 280 -11.33 -4.63 -8.00
C LEU A 280 -10.63 -5.58 -7.02
N PHE A 281 -10.28 -6.78 -7.47
CA PHE A 281 -9.54 -7.76 -6.67
C PHE A 281 -8.26 -7.15 -6.10
N ILE A 282 -7.48 -6.47 -6.94
CA ILE A 282 -6.22 -5.83 -6.52
C ILE A 282 -6.44 -4.75 -5.46
N TYR A 283 -7.46 -3.89 -5.62
CA TYR A 283 -7.77 -2.83 -4.65
C TYR A 283 -8.43 -3.33 -3.37
N LEU A 284 -9.03 -4.51 -3.38
CA LEU A 284 -9.59 -5.15 -2.18
C LEU A 284 -8.52 -5.80 -1.31
N ILE A 285 -7.36 -6.19 -1.84
CA ILE A 285 -6.27 -6.75 -1.04
C ILE A 285 -5.67 -5.64 -0.17
N PRO A 286 -5.79 -5.71 1.18
CA PRO A 286 -5.22 -4.70 2.06
C PRO A 286 -3.71 -4.52 1.82
N HIS A 287 -3.21 -3.30 2.00
CA HIS A 287 -1.78 -3.02 1.88
C HIS A 287 -0.94 -3.65 3.02
N SER A 288 -1.56 -4.23 4.06
CA SER A 288 -0.88 -4.86 5.22
C SER A 288 -0.40 -6.26 4.90
N ILE A 289 -0.98 -6.90 3.88
CA ILE A 289 -0.62 -8.25 3.49
C ILE A 289 0.66 -8.14 2.67
N GLN A 290 1.79 -8.05 3.37
CA GLN A 290 3.08 -8.39 2.80
C GLN A 290 3.17 -9.91 2.80
N PHE A 291 3.04 -10.49 1.62
CA PHE A 291 3.32 -11.91 1.45
C PHE A 291 4.80 -12.20 1.70
N THR A 292 5.10 -13.42 2.14
CA THR A 292 6.50 -13.83 2.28
C THR A 292 7.20 -13.74 0.93
N PRO A 293 8.49 -13.37 0.86
CA PRO A 293 9.21 -13.27 -0.41
C PRO A 293 9.10 -14.56 -1.24
N ALA A 294 9.18 -15.72 -0.59
CA ALA A 294 9.02 -17.03 -1.23
C ALA A 294 7.63 -17.20 -1.89
N PHE A 295 6.56 -16.84 -1.19
CA PHE A 295 5.21 -16.89 -1.77
C PHE A 295 5.06 -15.91 -2.93
N THR A 296 5.56 -14.68 -2.76
CA THR A 296 5.52 -13.64 -3.80
C THR A 296 6.22 -14.11 -5.08
N TYR A 297 7.44 -14.65 -4.97
CA TYR A 297 8.16 -15.20 -6.11
C TYR A 297 7.41 -16.39 -6.72
N ALA A 298 6.97 -17.36 -5.91
CA ALA A 298 6.23 -18.52 -6.41
C ALA A 298 4.96 -18.11 -7.18
N PHE A 299 4.18 -17.17 -6.63
CA PHE A 299 2.98 -16.67 -7.26
C PHE A 299 3.29 -15.92 -8.57
N CYS A 300 4.18 -14.91 -8.53
CA CYS A 300 4.50 -14.12 -9.72
C CYS A 300 5.16 -14.96 -10.82
N TYR A 301 6.09 -15.85 -10.49
CA TYR A 301 6.73 -16.73 -11.48
C TYR A 301 5.81 -17.83 -12.00
N SER A 302 4.84 -18.33 -11.22
CA SER A 302 3.86 -19.30 -11.73
C SER A 302 3.02 -18.73 -12.89
N TRP A 303 2.71 -17.44 -12.85
CA TRP A 303 2.01 -16.74 -13.94
C TRP A 303 2.91 -16.47 -15.14
N ILE A 304 4.18 -16.13 -14.91
CA ILE A 304 5.16 -15.96 -15.98
C ILE A 304 5.41 -17.31 -16.69
N GLY A 305 5.50 -18.41 -15.93
CA GLY A 305 5.66 -19.77 -16.47
C GLY A 305 4.42 -20.33 -17.17
N LEU A 306 3.23 -19.78 -16.93
CA LEU A 306 2.01 -20.11 -17.69
C LEU A 306 1.95 -19.39 -19.06
N LEU A 307 2.80 -18.39 -19.28
CA LEU A 307 2.87 -17.59 -20.51
C LEU A 307 4.03 -18.00 -21.44
N VAL A 308 4.84 -18.99 -21.05
CA VAL A 308 5.94 -19.59 -21.84
C VAL A 308 5.57 -21.03 -22.16
#